data_AF-A0A830GJ62-F1
#
_entry.id   AF-A0A830GJ62-F1
#
_cell.length_a   1.000
_cell.length_b   1.000
_cell.length_c   1.000
_cell.angle_alpha   90.00
_cell.angle_beta   90.00
_cell.angle_gamma   90.00
#
_symmetry.space_group_name_H-M   'P 1'
#
loop_
_entity.id
_entity.type
_entity.pdbx_description
1 polymer ?
#
loop_
_entity_poly.entity_id
_entity_poly.type
_entity_poly.pdbx_seq_one_letter_code
_entity_poly.pdbx_strand_id
1 'polypeptide(L)'
;MVPTSTRGQMPIDFLTGMAVFFVVVGFVLLFVPDLLTPTAGGQETALVADRVGTQLVEFHLGDPGTTTLSTCALWFFNQSGANPCATFDTSATLTDQVGIDDSYGMNVTLRRDVGGDSAREILCADSGSVVPCSSGGSQLAVGPPPSASDASVATARRHVSLDDTDAVLQVEVW
;
A
#
# COMPACT_ATOMS: atom_id res chain seq x y z
N MET A 1 -9.66 34.76 -73.78
CA MET A 1 -9.71 33.38 -73.23
C MET A 1 -9.19 33.46 -71.80
N VAL A 2 -10.07 33.47 -70.80
CA VAL A 2 -9.68 33.56 -69.39
C VAL A 2 -9.47 32.12 -68.90
N PRO A 3 -8.27 31.74 -68.41
CA PRO A 3 -8.11 30.45 -67.78
C PRO A 3 -8.74 30.53 -66.39
N THR A 4 -9.90 29.91 -66.21
CA THR A 4 -10.43 29.60 -64.88
C THR A 4 -9.57 28.47 -64.32
N SER A 5 -8.57 28.83 -63.51
CA SER A 5 -7.85 27.88 -62.68
C SER A 5 -8.85 27.25 -61.71
N THR A 6 -9.36 26.07 -62.07
CA THR A 6 -10.25 25.28 -61.22
C THR A 6 -9.54 25.03 -59.90
N ARG A 7 -10.04 25.70 -58.86
CA ARG A 7 -9.52 25.70 -57.50
C ARG A 7 -9.66 24.30 -56.91
N GLY A 8 -8.59 23.52 -56.98
CA GLY A 8 -8.34 22.41 -56.05
C GLY A 8 -7.88 22.90 -54.67
N GLN A 9 -8.44 24.02 -54.19
CA GLN A 9 -8.20 24.43 -52.80
C GLN A 9 -9.05 23.51 -51.94
N MET A 10 -8.41 22.61 -51.18
CA MET A 10 -9.07 22.04 -50.02
C MET A 10 -9.63 23.21 -49.20
N PRO A 11 -10.94 23.26 -48.93
CA PRO A 11 -11.48 24.32 -48.11
C PRO A 11 -10.73 24.26 -46.79
N ILE A 12 -10.11 25.36 -46.40
CA ILE A 12 -9.27 25.45 -45.19
C ILE A 12 -10.03 24.95 -43.95
N ASP A 13 -11.36 25.03 -43.98
CA ASP A 13 -12.28 24.49 -42.98
C ASP A 13 -12.21 22.96 -42.84
N PHE A 14 -12.04 22.22 -43.94
CA PHE A 14 -11.90 20.76 -43.91
C PHE A 14 -10.57 20.35 -43.28
N LEU A 15 -9.48 21.04 -43.64
CA LEU A 15 -8.17 20.79 -43.03
C LEU A 15 -8.18 21.11 -41.52
N THR A 16 -8.83 22.22 -41.16
CA THR A 16 -8.95 22.65 -39.76
C THR A 16 -9.79 21.66 -38.96
N GLY A 17 -10.91 21.18 -39.50
CA GLY A 17 -11.73 20.16 -38.86
C GLY A 17 -10.99 18.84 -38.64
N MET A 18 -10.25 18.39 -39.65
CA MET A 18 -9.42 17.19 -39.56
C MET A 18 -8.31 17.34 -38.49
N ALA A 19 -7.65 18.51 -38.43
CA ALA A 19 -6.61 18.79 -37.45
C ALA A 19 -7.16 18.79 -36.01
N VAL A 20 -8.29 19.49 -35.78
CA VAL A 20 -8.94 19.52 -34.47
C VAL A 20 -9.40 18.12 -34.07
N PHE A 21 -9.99 17.36 -34.99
CA PHE A 21 -10.41 15.98 -34.72
C PHE A 21 -9.25 15.11 -34.26
N PHE A 22 -8.12 15.13 -34.98
CA PHE A 22 -6.96 14.32 -34.59
C PHE A 22 -6.33 14.77 -33.26
N VAL A 23 -6.29 16.08 -32.97
CA VAL A 23 -5.80 16.57 -31.68
C VAL A 23 -6.70 16.08 -30.54
N VAL A 24 -8.02 16.19 -30.70
CA VAL A 24 -8.97 15.76 -29.67
C VAL A 24 -8.93 14.24 -29.48
N VAL A 25 -8.93 13.46 -30.56
CA VAL A 25 -8.83 11.99 -30.47
C VAL A 25 -7.49 11.56 -29.88
N GLY A 26 -6.38 12.21 -30.27
CA GLY A 26 -5.07 11.97 -29.68
C GLY A 26 -5.05 12.26 -28.18
N PHE A 27 -5.65 13.37 -27.75
CA PHE A 27 -5.82 13.68 -26.33
C PHE A 27 -6.65 12.61 -25.61
N VAL A 28 -7.79 12.20 -26.15
CA VAL A 28 -8.63 11.15 -25.55
C VAL A 28 -7.84 9.85 -25.39
N LEU A 29 -7.12 9.41 -26.42
CA LEU A 29 -6.35 8.16 -26.39
C LEU A 29 -5.16 8.20 -25.42
N LEU A 30 -4.58 9.38 -25.17
CA LEU A 30 -3.46 9.53 -24.24
C LEU A 30 -3.91 9.69 -22.79
N PHE A 31 -5.03 10.37 -22.55
CA PHE A 31 -5.46 10.76 -21.19
C PHE A 31 -6.52 9.82 -20.60
N VAL A 32 -7.42 9.24 -21.40
CA VAL A 32 -8.47 8.34 -20.88
C VAL A 32 -7.91 7.07 -20.22
N PRO A 33 -6.88 6.39 -20.77
CA PRO A 33 -6.30 5.23 -20.10
C PRO A 33 -5.78 5.59 -18.70
N ASP A 34 -5.20 6.78 -18.55
CA ASP A 34 -4.62 7.25 -17.28
C ASP A 34 -5.68 7.50 -16.19
N LEU A 35 -6.89 7.89 -16.60
CA LEU A 35 -8.04 8.03 -15.70
C LEU A 35 -8.61 6.68 -15.25
N LEU A 36 -8.34 5.60 -15.99
CA LEU A 36 -8.84 4.25 -15.71
C LEU A 36 -7.79 3.39 -14.99
N THR A 37 -6.51 3.78 -15.00
CA THR A 37 -5.42 3.13 -14.26
C THR A 37 -5.75 2.85 -12.78
N PRO A 38 -6.44 3.75 -12.04
CA PRO A 38 -6.80 3.47 -10.65
C PRO A 38 -7.75 2.29 -10.50
N THR A 39 -8.51 1.92 -11.54
CA THR A 39 -9.60 0.91 -11.47
C THR A 39 -9.22 -0.49 -11.92
N ALA A 40 -8.02 -0.67 -12.48
CA ALA A 40 -7.56 -1.98 -12.94
C ALA A 40 -6.90 -2.77 -11.79
N GLY A 41 -7.69 -3.56 -11.05
CA GLY A 41 -7.23 -4.60 -10.12
C GLY A 41 -6.56 -4.12 -8.81
N GLY A 42 -5.69 -3.12 -8.83
CA GLY A 42 -5.00 -2.62 -7.63
C GLY A 42 -5.90 -1.89 -6.62
N GLN A 43 -7.14 -1.58 -7.00
CA GLN A 43 -8.10 -0.89 -6.15
C GLN A 43 -8.63 -1.79 -5.02
N GLU A 44 -8.81 -3.08 -5.29
CA GLU A 44 -9.32 -4.03 -4.31
C GLU A 44 -8.26 -4.31 -3.24
N THR A 45 -7.02 -4.63 -3.64
CA THR A 45 -5.90 -4.84 -2.72
C THR A 45 -5.56 -3.59 -1.91
N ALA A 46 -5.68 -2.39 -2.50
CA ALA A 46 -5.52 -1.13 -1.78
C ALA A 46 -6.58 -0.91 -0.70
N LEU A 47 -7.85 -1.18 -1.01
CA LEU A 47 -8.94 -1.08 -0.03
C LEU A 47 -8.78 -2.12 1.08
N VAL A 48 -8.38 -3.34 0.71
CA VAL A 48 -8.10 -4.43 1.65
C VAL A 48 -6.95 -4.05 2.57
N ALA A 49 -5.80 -3.60 2.05
CA ALA A 49 -4.67 -3.15 2.85
C ALA A 49 -5.04 -2.01 3.81
N ASP A 50 -5.82 -1.02 3.35
CA ASP A 50 -6.26 0.11 4.18
C ASP A 50 -7.17 -0.34 5.32
N ARG A 51 -8.14 -1.21 5.03
CA ARG A 51 -9.05 -1.79 6.02
C ARG A 51 -8.30 -2.61 7.07
N VAL A 52 -7.34 -3.45 6.64
CA VAL A 52 -6.50 -4.23 7.56
C VAL A 52 -5.67 -3.32 8.45
N GLY A 53 -5.02 -2.31 7.87
CA GLY A 53 -4.23 -1.36 8.63
C GLY A 53 -5.05 -0.66 9.71
N THR A 54 -6.26 -0.23 9.37
CA THR A 54 -7.20 0.36 10.34
C THR A 54 -7.63 -0.66 11.39
N GLN A 55 -8.01 -1.87 10.99
CA GLN A 55 -8.49 -2.89 11.93
C GLN A 55 -7.40 -3.33 12.91
N LEU A 56 -6.18 -3.50 12.42
CA LEU A 56 -5.03 -3.81 13.26
C LEU A 56 -4.76 -2.70 14.27
N VAL A 57 -4.72 -1.44 13.84
CA VAL A 57 -4.42 -0.33 14.76
C VAL A 57 -5.58 -0.07 15.74
N GLU A 58 -6.83 -0.05 15.30
CA GLU A 58 -7.95 0.38 16.14
C GLU A 58 -8.49 -0.70 17.08
N PHE A 59 -8.52 -1.96 16.62
CA PHE A 59 -9.21 -3.03 17.35
C PHE A 59 -8.27 -4.07 17.96
N HIS A 60 -7.09 -4.25 17.37
CA HIS A 60 -6.25 -5.40 17.70
C HIS A 60 -4.96 -5.05 18.43
N LEU A 61 -4.28 -3.99 17.99
CA LEU A 61 -2.95 -3.62 18.46
C LEU A 61 -2.93 -2.32 19.25
N GLY A 62 -3.78 -1.35 18.93
CA GLY A 62 -3.77 -0.02 19.55
C GLY A 62 -4.48 0.06 20.89
N ASP A 63 -4.02 0.99 21.72
CA ASP A 63 -4.74 1.40 22.92
C ASP A 63 -5.91 2.35 22.55
N PRO A 64 -7.11 2.12 23.10
CA PRO A 64 -8.31 2.87 22.74
C PRO A 64 -8.13 4.39 22.81
N GLY A 65 -8.35 5.07 21.68
CA GLY A 65 -8.29 6.54 21.59
C GLY A 65 -6.87 7.13 21.49
N THR A 66 -5.85 6.32 21.26
CA THR A 66 -4.46 6.77 21.08
C THR A 66 -3.85 6.20 19.78
N THR A 67 -2.68 6.73 19.38
CA THR A 67 -1.86 6.15 18.31
C THR A 67 -0.81 5.18 18.87
N THR A 68 -0.89 4.85 20.16
CA THR A 68 0.05 3.96 20.84
C THR A 68 -0.41 2.51 20.67
N LEU A 69 0.51 1.65 20.28
CA LEU A 69 0.32 0.21 20.26
C LEU A 69 0.53 -0.34 21.67
N SER A 70 -0.39 -1.20 22.08
CA SER A 70 -0.32 -1.95 23.33
C SER A 70 0.84 -2.94 23.34
N THR A 71 1.15 -3.49 24.51
CA THR A 71 2.15 -4.56 24.67
C THR A 71 1.80 -5.82 23.88
N CYS A 72 0.53 -5.99 23.48
CA CYS A 72 0.09 -7.04 22.56
C CYS A 72 0.76 -6.98 21.20
N ALA A 73 1.13 -5.79 20.73
CA ALA A 73 1.77 -5.64 19.44
C ALA A 73 3.16 -6.26 19.40
N LEU A 74 3.93 -6.14 20.48
CA LEU A 74 5.24 -6.79 20.57
C LEU A 74 5.12 -8.31 20.46
N TRP A 75 4.10 -8.87 21.10
CA TRP A 75 3.82 -10.30 21.01
C TRP A 75 3.28 -10.71 19.64
N PHE A 76 2.41 -9.91 19.01
CA PHE A 76 1.90 -10.16 17.65
C PHE A 76 3.05 -10.38 16.64
N PHE A 77 4.11 -9.58 16.75
CA PHE A 77 5.28 -9.70 15.87
C PHE A 77 6.25 -10.83 16.24
N ASN A 78 6.52 -11.04 17.52
CA ASN A 78 7.53 -12.02 17.97
C ASN A 78 6.95 -13.44 18.13
N GLN A 79 5.63 -13.55 18.37
CA GLN A 79 4.89 -14.79 18.65
C GLN A 79 5.59 -15.72 19.66
N SER A 80 6.38 -15.14 20.57
CA SER A 80 7.21 -15.86 21.52
C SER A 80 6.49 -16.00 22.86
N GLY A 81 6.37 -17.21 23.38
CA GLY A 81 5.80 -17.48 24.71
C GLY A 81 4.27 -17.48 24.74
N ALA A 82 3.70 -17.46 25.94
CA ALA A 82 2.25 -17.50 26.14
C ALA A 82 1.60 -16.19 25.67
N ASN A 83 0.54 -16.30 24.88
CA ASN A 83 -0.21 -15.15 24.37
C ASN A 83 -0.78 -14.31 25.52
N PRO A 84 -0.30 -13.07 25.76
CA PRO A 84 -0.85 -12.21 26.80
C PRO A 84 -2.19 -11.60 26.39
N CYS A 85 -2.62 -11.78 25.13
CA CYS A 85 -3.67 -11.01 24.49
C CYS A 85 -4.73 -11.93 23.89
N ALA A 86 -5.93 -11.92 24.48
CA ALA A 86 -7.07 -12.73 24.01
C ALA A 86 -7.62 -12.31 22.63
N THR A 87 -7.07 -11.24 22.04
CA THR A 87 -7.56 -10.61 20.82
C THR A 87 -7.15 -11.36 19.55
N PHE A 88 -6.05 -12.12 19.58
CA PHE A 88 -5.54 -12.86 18.43
C PHE A 88 -5.61 -14.37 18.64
N ASP A 89 -6.18 -15.07 17.67
CA ASP A 89 -6.18 -16.52 17.61
C ASP A 89 -4.98 -17.01 16.80
N THR A 90 -3.91 -17.42 17.49
CA THR A 90 -2.71 -17.99 16.85
C THR A 90 -2.93 -19.31 16.15
N SER A 91 -4.09 -19.95 16.31
CA SER A 91 -4.43 -21.15 15.54
C SER A 91 -4.99 -20.83 14.15
N ALA A 92 -5.38 -19.57 13.90
CA ALA A 92 -5.88 -19.07 12.62
C ALA A 92 -4.79 -18.35 11.81
N THR A 93 -4.91 -18.35 10.48
CA THR A 93 -3.99 -17.62 9.60
C THR A 93 -4.11 -16.11 9.84
N LEU A 94 -3.10 -15.33 9.43
CA LEU A 94 -3.18 -13.87 9.55
C LEU A 94 -4.36 -13.31 8.76
N THR A 95 -4.65 -13.88 7.58
CA THR A 95 -5.77 -13.55 6.70
C THR A 95 -7.12 -13.83 7.36
N ASP A 96 -7.29 -14.99 8.01
CA ASP A 96 -8.49 -15.34 8.77
C ASP A 96 -8.75 -14.34 9.92
N GLN A 97 -7.70 -13.95 10.65
CA GLN A 97 -7.82 -13.06 11.82
C GLN A 97 -8.26 -11.64 11.47
N VAL A 98 -7.96 -11.18 10.25
CA VAL A 98 -8.41 -9.88 9.72
C VAL A 98 -9.64 -10.02 8.81
N GLY A 99 -10.16 -11.23 8.64
CA GLY A 99 -11.39 -11.50 7.88
C GLY A 99 -11.24 -11.33 6.37
N ILE A 100 -10.09 -11.71 5.81
CA ILE A 100 -9.80 -11.66 4.37
C ILE A 100 -9.61 -13.07 3.83
N ASP A 101 -9.93 -13.24 2.55
CA ASP A 101 -9.75 -14.50 1.82
C ASP A 101 -8.28 -14.93 1.76
N ASP A 102 -8.00 -16.23 1.89
CA ASP A 102 -6.65 -16.79 1.85
C ASP A 102 -5.98 -16.71 0.46
N SER A 103 -6.71 -16.27 -0.58
CA SER A 103 -6.12 -15.97 -1.88
C SER A 103 -5.21 -14.74 -1.88
N TYR A 104 -5.29 -13.88 -0.86
CA TYR A 104 -4.41 -12.72 -0.72
C TYR A 104 -3.12 -13.06 0.04
N GLY A 105 -2.00 -12.61 -0.48
CA GLY A 105 -0.76 -12.51 0.27
C GLY A 105 -0.75 -11.27 1.16
N MET A 106 -0.19 -11.37 2.36
CA MET A 106 -0.11 -10.24 3.29
C MET A 106 1.21 -10.23 4.06
N ASN A 107 1.77 -9.03 4.22
CA ASN A 107 2.90 -8.74 5.07
C ASN A 107 2.60 -7.53 5.95
N VAL A 108 2.87 -7.64 7.25
CA VAL A 108 2.73 -6.53 8.21
C VAL A 108 4.09 -6.28 8.84
N THR A 109 4.62 -5.07 8.71
CA THR A 109 5.93 -4.68 9.27
C THR A 109 5.84 -3.40 10.06
N LEU A 110 6.64 -3.29 11.12
CA LEU A 110 6.88 -2.03 11.82
C LEU A 110 8.17 -1.40 11.30
N ARG A 111 8.09 -0.15 10.81
CA ARG A 111 9.22 0.52 10.14
C ARG A 111 9.46 1.92 10.65
N ARG A 112 10.73 2.35 10.69
CA ARG A 112 11.14 3.72 11.03
C ARG A 112 12.36 4.09 10.20
N ASP A 113 12.53 5.37 9.93
CA ASP A 113 13.79 5.92 9.41
C ASP A 113 14.80 6.00 10.57
N VAL A 114 15.77 5.10 10.57
CA VAL A 114 16.85 5.08 11.56
C VAL A 114 18.10 5.79 11.03
N GLY A 115 18.30 5.79 9.71
CA GLY A 115 19.50 6.33 9.05
C GLY A 115 19.48 7.84 8.79
N GLY A 116 18.31 8.48 8.89
CA GLY A 116 18.10 9.88 8.52
C GLY A 116 18.06 10.12 7.02
N ASP A 117 17.83 9.08 6.21
CA ASP A 117 17.88 9.13 4.74
C ASP A 117 16.49 8.99 4.09
N SER A 118 15.42 9.12 4.88
CA SER A 118 14.02 8.95 4.50
C SER A 118 13.60 7.53 4.09
N ALA A 119 14.55 6.61 3.95
CA ALA A 119 14.23 5.19 3.87
C ALA A 119 13.71 4.73 5.24
N ARG A 120 12.80 3.76 5.24
CA ARG A 120 12.26 3.21 6.48
C ARG A 120 12.70 1.77 6.58
N GLU A 121 13.52 1.46 7.57
CA GLU A 121 13.98 0.12 7.87
C GLU A 121 12.96 -0.61 8.74
N ILE A 122 12.91 -1.93 8.61
CA ILE A 122 12.15 -2.78 9.55
C ILE A 122 12.84 -2.68 10.92
N LEU A 123 12.04 -2.48 11.96
CA LEU A 123 12.49 -2.48 13.35
C LEU A 123 12.54 -3.91 13.89
N CYS A 124 13.34 -4.14 14.93
CA CYS A 124 13.45 -5.41 15.63
C CYS A 124 12.99 -5.27 17.08
N ALA A 125 12.52 -6.36 17.67
CA ALA A 125 12.30 -6.47 19.10
C ALA A 125 13.49 -7.18 19.75
N ASP A 126 14.03 -6.58 20.79
CA ASP A 126 15.03 -7.19 21.65
C ASP A 126 14.66 -7.01 23.12
N SER A 127 14.59 -8.11 23.87
CA SER A 127 14.27 -8.12 25.31
C SER A 127 13.02 -7.33 25.76
N GLY A 128 12.04 -7.16 24.86
CA GLY A 128 10.81 -6.41 25.15
C GLY A 128 10.82 -4.96 24.66
N SER A 129 11.92 -4.49 24.08
CA SER A 129 12.05 -3.14 23.54
C SER A 129 12.16 -3.11 22.02
N VAL A 130 11.71 -1.99 21.45
CA VAL A 130 11.80 -1.73 20.00
C VAL A 130 13.14 -1.09 19.67
N VAL A 131 13.93 -1.75 18.82
CA VAL A 131 15.29 -1.34 18.49
C VAL A 131 15.55 -1.43 16.97
N PRO A 132 16.53 -0.69 16.43
CA PRO A 132 17.01 -0.94 15.07
C PRO A 132 17.51 -2.37 14.90
N CYS A 133 17.23 -3.04 13.78
CA CYS A 133 17.72 -4.40 13.59
C CYS A 133 19.25 -4.55 13.60
N SER A 134 20.00 -3.46 13.40
CA SER A 134 21.46 -3.44 13.56
C SER A 134 21.94 -3.72 14.98
N SER A 135 21.11 -3.52 16.01
CA SER A 135 21.44 -3.88 17.40
C SER A 135 21.09 -5.33 17.76
N GLY A 136 20.48 -6.09 16.85
CA GLY A 136 20.02 -7.46 17.08
C GLY A 136 18.52 -7.56 17.34
N GLY A 137 18.06 -8.76 17.68
CA GLY A 137 16.65 -9.06 17.94
C GLY A 137 15.91 -9.71 16.76
N SER A 138 14.61 -9.93 16.96
CA SER A 138 13.71 -10.50 15.95
C SER A 138 13.03 -9.38 15.17
N GLN A 139 12.94 -9.50 13.84
CA GLN A 139 12.24 -8.51 13.03
C GLN A 139 10.77 -8.39 13.45
N LEU A 140 10.28 -7.14 13.53
CA LEU A 140 8.88 -6.82 13.73
C LEU A 140 8.15 -6.96 12.40
N ALA A 141 8.00 -8.21 11.95
CA ALA A 141 7.39 -8.60 10.69
C ALA A 141 6.51 -9.84 10.86
N VAL A 142 5.29 -9.81 10.33
CA VAL A 142 4.36 -10.96 10.28
C VAL A 142 3.94 -11.20 8.83
N GLY A 143 3.92 -12.47 8.43
CA GLY A 143 3.61 -12.89 7.06
C GLY A 143 4.83 -12.93 6.14
N PRO A 144 4.77 -13.65 5.02
CA PRO A 144 5.85 -13.66 4.02
C PRO A 144 6.00 -12.26 3.41
N PRO A 145 7.19 -11.80 3.00
CA PRO A 145 7.31 -10.58 2.20
C PRO A 145 6.83 -10.83 0.76
N PRO A 146 6.32 -9.80 0.05
CA PRO A 146 5.98 -9.92 -1.36
C PRO A 146 7.22 -10.27 -2.20
N SER A 147 7.01 -11.09 -3.22
CA SER A 147 8.00 -11.52 -4.20
C SER A 147 8.09 -10.55 -5.38
N ALA A 148 9.20 -10.59 -6.12
CA ALA A 148 9.36 -9.77 -7.33
C ALA A 148 8.39 -10.15 -8.47
N SER A 149 7.74 -11.32 -8.37
CA SER A 149 6.73 -11.79 -9.32
C SER A 149 5.31 -11.32 -9.00
N ASP A 150 5.08 -10.71 -7.83
CA ASP A 150 3.76 -10.21 -7.46
C ASP A 150 3.45 -8.94 -8.25
N ALA A 151 2.45 -9.03 -9.13
CA ALA A 151 2.20 -8.02 -10.16
C ALA A 151 1.74 -6.67 -9.58
N SER A 152 1.06 -6.69 -8.43
CA SER A 152 0.49 -5.51 -7.79
C SER A 152 0.49 -5.66 -6.26
N VAL A 153 1.46 -5.04 -5.60
CA VAL A 153 1.48 -4.91 -4.13
C VAL A 153 0.84 -3.58 -3.75
N ALA A 154 -0.25 -3.64 -3.00
CA ALA A 154 -0.85 -2.46 -2.39
C ALA A 154 -0.30 -2.24 -0.99
N THR A 155 -0.04 -0.98 -0.63
CA THR A 155 0.57 -0.63 0.67
C THR A 155 -0.30 0.37 1.41
N ALA A 156 -0.66 0.02 2.65
CA ALA A 156 -1.25 0.94 3.62
C ALA A 156 -0.24 1.26 4.73
N ARG A 157 -0.26 2.50 5.22
CA ARG A 157 0.64 2.98 6.27
C ARG A 157 -0.15 3.68 7.37
N ARG A 158 0.25 3.45 8.63
CA ARG A 158 -0.30 4.12 9.83
C ARG A 158 0.84 4.58 10.72
N HIS A 159 0.79 5.84 11.14
CA HIS A 159 1.71 6.35 12.15
C HIS A 159 1.27 5.85 13.52
N VAL A 160 2.19 5.21 14.23
CA VAL A 160 1.94 4.56 15.51
C VAL A 160 3.12 4.79 16.44
N SER A 161 2.95 4.57 17.74
CA SER A 161 4.06 4.51 18.70
C SER A 161 4.04 3.16 19.40
N LEU A 162 5.18 2.49 19.56
CA LEU A 162 5.30 1.24 20.30
C LEU A 162 6.55 1.33 21.17
N ASP A 163 6.45 1.06 22.48
CA ASP A 163 7.58 1.20 23.41
C ASP A 163 8.23 2.60 23.31
N ASP A 164 7.39 3.64 23.40
CA ASP A 164 7.76 5.06 23.24
C ASP A 164 8.52 5.41 21.93
N THR A 165 8.44 4.52 20.94
CA THR A 165 9.11 4.63 19.65
C THR A 165 8.07 4.88 18.56
N ASP A 166 7.99 6.13 18.07
CA ASP A 166 7.22 6.49 16.88
C ASP A 166 7.68 5.71 15.64
N ALA A 167 6.79 4.96 15.02
CA ALA A 167 7.05 4.16 13.85
C ALA A 167 5.89 4.25 12.85
N VAL A 168 6.05 3.55 11.74
CA VAL A 168 5.00 3.34 10.75
C VAL A 168 4.68 1.86 10.70
N LEU A 169 3.44 1.52 11.01
CA LEU A 169 2.90 0.21 10.70
C LEU A 169 2.60 0.18 9.19
N GLN A 170 3.28 -0.70 8.47
CA GLN A 170 3.11 -0.90 7.03
C GLN A 170 2.43 -2.24 6.79
N VAL A 171 1.32 -2.21 6.06
CA VAL A 171 0.58 -3.39 5.61
C VAL A 171 0.71 -3.47 4.10
N GLU A 172 1.21 -4.60 3.60
CA GLU A 172 1.34 -4.91 2.18
C GLU A 172 0.41 -6.08 1.85
N VAL A 173 -0.36 -5.94 0.77
CA VAL A 173 -1.31 -6.95 0.29
C VAL A 173 -1.14 -7.13 -1.21
N TRP A 174 -1.17 -8.38 -1.69
CA TRP A 174 -1.06 -8.73 -3.11
C TRP A 174 -1.89 -9.95 -3.47
#